data_AF-A0A972X5W7-F1
#
_entry.id   AF-A0A972X5W7-F1
#
_cell.length_a   1.000
_cell.length_b   1.000
_cell.length_c   1.000
_cell.angle_alpha   90.00
_cell.angle_beta   90.00
_cell.angle_gamma   90.00
#
_symmetry.space_group_name_H-M   'P 1'
#
loop_
_entity.id
_entity.type
_entity.pdbx_description
1 polymer ?
#
loop_
_entity_poly.entity_id
_entity_poly.type
_entity_poly.pdbx_seq_one_letter_code
_entity_poly.pdbx_strand_id
1 'polypeptide(L)'
;MTTPDSDTPSQPEPPSPKTGGKVKEKLRVDRRESPLGAAWEIVHPRCARRRQADIEEVEAMVEAGETEVARDELVWLLSECPDFLDAHVHLGLIALEEEDPKLARGHFGRAYEICLRTLESAGNPQPLPYELVGNRPFYEAVKGLVHCLLDMGRPKMAQDVCRRIAPLDPSDPLGIQRLSEHRE
;
A
#
# COMPACT_ATOMS: atom_id res chain seq x y z
N MET A 1 -29.28 -30.25 65.46
CA MET A 1 -27.88 -29.78 65.46
C MET A 1 -27.11 -30.60 64.43
N THR A 2 -26.28 -29.90 63.64
CA THR A 2 -25.23 -30.35 62.71
C THR A 2 -25.62 -30.99 61.38
N THR A 3 -25.42 -30.19 60.31
CA THR A 3 -25.01 -30.59 58.94
C THR A 3 -23.64 -31.31 58.97
N PRO A 4 -23.21 -31.90 57.85
CA PRO A 4 -22.24 -31.15 57.03
C PRO A 4 -22.47 -31.26 55.52
N ASP A 5 -22.47 -30.08 54.88
CA ASP A 5 -22.23 -29.90 53.45
C ASP A 5 -20.76 -30.18 53.13
N SER A 6 -20.52 -30.83 52.00
CA SER A 6 -19.18 -31.14 51.49
C SER A 6 -18.74 -30.09 50.47
N ASP A 7 -17.90 -29.16 50.91
CA ASP A 7 -17.13 -28.25 50.05
C ASP A 7 -16.06 -29.04 49.29
N THR A 8 -16.18 -29.10 47.96
CA THR A 8 -15.11 -29.56 47.07
C THR A 8 -14.37 -28.34 46.52
N PRO A 9 -13.04 -28.20 46.70
CA PRO A 9 -12.31 -27.06 46.17
C PRO A 9 -12.12 -27.16 44.64
N SER A 10 -12.60 -26.15 43.91
CA SER A 10 -12.26 -25.95 42.48
C SER A 10 -10.78 -25.69 42.32
N GLN A 11 -10.12 -26.49 41.48
CA GLN A 11 -8.74 -26.24 41.07
C GLN A 11 -8.68 -25.07 40.06
N PRO A 12 -7.64 -24.22 40.11
CA PRO A 12 -7.46 -23.16 39.13
C PRO A 12 -7.07 -23.75 37.77
N GLU A 13 -7.77 -23.32 36.72
CA GLU A 13 -7.46 -23.69 35.33
C GLU A 13 -6.05 -23.23 34.93
N PRO A 14 -5.32 -24.01 34.12
CA PRO A 14 -4.01 -23.64 33.63
C PRO A 14 -4.09 -22.39 32.72
N PRO A 15 -3.11 -21.48 32.78
CA PRO A 15 -3.11 -20.29 31.95
C PRO A 15 -3.02 -20.66 30.47
N SER A 16 -3.94 -20.12 29.68
CA SER A 16 -3.97 -20.24 28.21
C SER A 16 -2.62 -19.87 27.59
N PRO A 17 -2.14 -20.62 26.58
CA PRO A 17 -0.85 -20.37 25.95
C PRO A 17 -0.86 -18.99 25.30
N LYS A 18 0.06 -18.11 25.73
CA LYS A 18 0.31 -16.81 25.10
C LYS A 18 0.70 -17.06 23.64
N THR A 19 -0.20 -16.77 22.71
CA THR A 19 0.08 -16.73 21.28
C THR A 19 1.27 -15.81 21.04
N GLY A 20 2.41 -16.41 20.66
CA GLY A 20 3.60 -15.67 20.29
C GLY A 20 3.26 -14.62 19.23
N GLY A 21 3.68 -13.37 19.48
CA GLY A 21 3.45 -12.26 18.56
C GLY A 21 3.94 -12.64 17.17
N LYS A 22 3.00 -12.82 16.23
CA LYS A 22 3.33 -13.07 14.84
C LYS A 22 4.15 -11.88 14.36
N VAL A 23 5.40 -12.12 13.96
CA VAL A 23 6.23 -11.13 13.30
C VAL A 23 5.43 -10.59 12.11
N LYS A 24 5.10 -9.30 12.12
CA LYS A 24 4.40 -8.66 11.01
C LYS A 24 5.32 -8.74 9.79
N GLU A 25 4.95 -9.57 8.82
CA GLU A 25 5.61 -9.64 7.51
C GLU A 25 5.58 -8.24 6.89
N LYS A 26 6.74 -7.77 6.40
CA LYS A 26 6.90 -6.46 5.79
C LYS A 26 6.91 -6.57 4.26
N LEU A 27 6.72 -5.46 3.57
CA LEU A 27 7.00 -5.35 2.15
C LEU A 27 8.46 -5.79 1.88
N ARG A 28 8.66 -6.52 0.79
CA ARG A 28 9.99 -6.95 0.31
C ARG A 28 10.01 -6.96 -1.21
N VAL A 29 11.14 -7.27 -1.81
CA VAL A 29 11.26 -7.47 -3.26
C VAL A 29 11.83 -8.84 -3.56
N ASP A 30 11.30 -9.48 -4.60
CA ASP A 30 11.76 -10.78 -5.10
C ASP A 30 12.20 -10.67 -6.55
N ARG A 31 13.24 -11.42 -6.89
CA ARG A 31 13.68 -11.60 -8.27
C ARG A 31 12.74 -12.56 -8.99
N ARG A 32 12.27 -12.16 -10.16
CA ARG A 32 11.44 -12.94 -11.09
C ARG A 32 12.23 -13.22 -12.34
N GLU A 33 12.33 -14.50 -12.71
CA GLU A 33 12.93 -14.91 -13.97
C GLU A 33 11.88 -14.84 -15.08
N SER A 34 12.25 -14.31 -16.23
CA SER A 34 11.42 -14.29 -17.43
C SER A 34 12.26 -14.60 -18.67
N PRO A 35 11.65 -14.97 -19.82
CA PRO A 35 12.39 -15.15 -21.07
C PRO A 35 13.15 -13.90 -21.54
N LEU A 36 12.74 -12.70 -21.11
CA LEU A 36 13.36 -11.42 -21.46
C LEU A 36 14.49 -11.02 -20.48
N GLY A 37 14.75 -11.84 -19.47
CA GLY A 37 15.71 -11.56 -18.40
C GLY A 37 15.06 -11.52 -17.02
N ALA A 38 15.87 -11.24 -16.00
CA ALA A 38 15.38 -11.12 -14.64
C ALA A 38 14.84 -9.72 -14.37
N ALA A 39 13.69 -9.67 -13.70
CA ALA A 39 13.05 -8.47 -13.21
C ALA A 39 12.78 -8.60 -11.71
N TRP A 40 12.39 -7.51 -11.06
CA TRP A 40 12.07 -7.50 -9.64
C TRP A 40 10.60 -7.17 -9.43
N GLU A 41 10.02 -7.81 -8.41
CA GLU A 41 8.63 -7.60 -8.02
C GLU A 41 8.56 -7.25 -6.53
N ILE A 42 7.78 -6.22 -6.20
CA ILE A 42 7.35 -5.92 -4.84
C ILE A 42 6.43 -7.03 -4.36
N VAL A 43 6.83 -7.70 -3.29
CA VAL A 43 6.03 -8.70 -2.60
C VAL A 43 5.37 -8.04 -1.39
N HIS A 44 4.07 -7.82 -1.54
CA HIS A 44 3.19 -7.25 -0.52
C HIS A 44 3.13 -8.13 0.72
N PRO A 45 3.01 -7.59 1.95
CA PRO A 45 2.92 -8.40 3.16
C PRO A 45 1.67 -9.29 3.15
N ARG A 46 1.71 -10.42 3.87
CA ARG A 46 0.55 -11.33 3.95
C ARG A 46 -0.73 -10.66 4.46
N CYS A 47 -0.63 -9.61 5.28
CA CYS A 47 -1.80 -8.86 5.72
C CYS A 47 -2.52 -8.14 4.57
N ALA A 48 -1.77 -7.62 3.59
CA ALA A 48 -2.30 -6.96 2.40
C ALA A 48 -2.82 -7.99 1.39
N ARG A 49 -2.04 -9.04 1.09
CA ARG A 49 -2.45 -10.09 0.13
C ARG A 49 -3.75 -10.79 0.51
N ARG A 50 -4.06 -10.88 1.81
CA ARG A 50 -5.31 -11.48 2.33
C ARG A 50 -6.53 -10.57 2.21
N ARG A 51 -6.29 -9.28 1.98
CA ARG A 51 -7.29 -8.21 1.93
C ARG A 51 -7.53 -7.70 0.52
N GLN A 52 -7.11 -8.46 -0.49
CA GLN A 52 -7.30 -8.06 -1.89
C GLN A 52 -8.78 -7.99 -2.24
N ALA A 53 -9.60 -8.91 -1.73
CA ALA A 53 -11.05 -8.89 -1.90
C ALA A 53 -11.70 -7.65 -1.25
N ASP A 54 -11.13 -7.15 -0.14
CA ASP A 54 -11.62 -5.92 0.50
C ASP A 54 -11.39 -4.69 -0.41
N ILE A 55 -10.36 -4.71 -1.26
CA ILE A 55 -10.15 -3.66 -2.28
C ILE A 55 -11.20 -3.74 -3.38
N GLU A 56 -11.53 -4.94 -3.86
CA GLU A 56 -12.61 -5.13 -4.86
C GLU A 56 -13.97 -4.64 -4.30
N GLU A 57 -14.23 -4.84 -3.01
CA GLU A 57 -15.41 -4.31 -2.33
C GLU A 57 -15.38 -2.78 -2.22
N VAL A 58 -14.24 -2.19 -1.88
CA VAL A 58 -14.03 -0.73 -1.87
C VAL A 58 -14.26 -0.13 -3.27
N GLU A 59 -13.75 -0.75 -4.32
CA GLU A 59 -13.97 -0.31 -5.71
C GLU A 59 -15.46 -0.32 -6.03
N ALA A 60 -16.19 -1.37 -5.65
CA ALA A 60 -17.64 -1.44 -5.83
C ALA A 60 -18.41 -0.37 -5.04
N MET A 61 -17.97 -0.04 -3.81
CA MET A 61 -18.54 1.06 -3.03
C MET A 61 -18.34 2.41 -3.72
N VAL A 62 -17.14 2.67 -4.25
CA VAL A 62 -16.84 3.91 -5.00
C VAL A 62 -17.70 3.99 -6.26
N GLU A 63 -17.82 2.90 -7.03
CA GLU A 63 -18.70 2.84 -8.21
C GLU A 63 -20.19 3.08 -7.88
N ALA A 64 -20.63 2.66 -6.69
CA ALA A 64 -21.97 2.93 -6.17
C ALA A 64 -22.17 4.35 -5.63
N GLY A 65 -21.11 5.16 -5.57
CA GLY A 65 -21.14 6.51 -4.97
C GLY A 65 -21.10 6.50 -3.44
N GLU A 66 -20.77 5.38 -2.81
CA GLU A 66 -20.64 5.19 -1.36
C GLU A 66 -19.23 5.57 -0.86
N THR A 67 -18.70 6.69 -1.35
CA THR A 67 -17.30 7.12 -1.14
C THR A 67 -16.92 7.30 0.33
N GLU A 68 -17.86 7.74 1.18
CA GLU A 68 -17.61 7.86 2.62
C GLU A 68 -17.38 6.49 3.29
N VAL A 69 -18.17 5.49 2.91
CA VAL A 69 -18.06 4.12 3.42
C VAL A 69 -16.76 3.47 2.93
N ALA A 70 -16.46 3.65 1.63
CA ALA A 70 -15.21 3.20 1.03
C ALA A 70 -13.99 3.77 1.78
N ARG A 71 -14.01 5.07 2.11
CA ARG A 71 -12.95 5.73 2.87
C ARG A 71 -12.80 5.15 4.28
N ASP A 72 -13.89 4.93 4.99
CA ASP A 72 -13.86 4.36 6.34
C ASP A 72 -13.29 2.93 6.33
N GLU A 73 -13.68 2.11 5.34
CA GLU A 73 -13.14 0.77 5.14
C GLU A 73 -11.63 0.82 4.85
N LEU A 74 -11.18 1.70 3.96
CA LEU A 74 -9.76 1.89 3.67
C LEU A 74 -8.95 2.32 4.89
N VAL A 75 -9.49 3.22 5.73
CA VAL A 75 -8.86 3.62 7.00
C VAL A 75 -8.75 2.44 7.95
N TRP A 76 -9.80 1.61 8.04
CA TRP A 76 -9.78 0.37 8.82
C TRP A 76 -8.70 -0.60 8.30
N LEU A 77 -8.63 -0.83 6.99
CA LEU A 77 -7.62 -1.69 6.36
C LEU A 77 -6.19 -1.24 6.70
N LEU A 78 -5.93 0.08 6.66
CA LEU A 78 -4.64 0.65 7.02
C LEU A 78 -4.32 0.57 8.52
N SER A 79 -5.32 0.58 9.39
CA SER A 79 -5.11 0.36 10.82
C SER A 79 -4.56 -1.05 11.10
N GLU A 80 -5.01 -2.04 10.31
CA GLU A 80 -4.61 -3.44 10.42
C GLU A 80 -3.32 -3.75 9.65
N CYS A 81 -3.13 -3.13 8.48
CA CYS A 81 -2.00 -3.33 7.59
C CYS A 81 -1.48 -1.97 7.07
N PRO A 82 -0.64 -1.26 7.85
CA PRO A 82 -0.17 0.10 7.49
C PRO A 82 0.63 0.19 6.17
N ASP A 83 1.21 -0.92 5.74
CA ASP A 83 1.99 -1.05 4.50
C ASP A 83 1.14 -1.57 3.32
N PHE A 84 -0.20 -1.54 3.41
CA PHE A 84 -1.10 -1.93 2.33
C PHE A 84 -1.15 -0.82 1.27
N LEU A 85 -0.39 -1.02 0.17
CA LEU A 85 -0.20 0.00 -0.84
C LEU A 85 -1.48 0.36 -1.60
N ASP A 86 -2.29 -0.63 -1.98
CA ASP A 86 -3.56 -0.40 -2.68
C ASP A 86 -4.51 0.49 -1.87
N ALA A 87 -4.56 0.31 -0.54
CA ALA A 87 -5.40 1.14 0.31
C ALA A 87 -4.94 2.61 0.34
N HIS A 88 -3.63 2.87 0.32
CA HIS A 88 -3.11 4.23 0.15
C HIS A 88 -3.41 4.78 -1.26
N VAL A 89 -3.33 3.97 -2.31
CA VAL A 89 -3.67 4.40 -3.67
C VAL A 89 -5.14 4.83 -3.73
N HIS A 90 -6.05 4.00 -3.24
CA HIS A 90 -7.50 4.29 -3.25
C HIS A 90 -7.87 5.52 -2.42
N LEU A 91 -7.31 5.69 -1.22
CA LEU A 91 -7.50 6.92 -0.44
C LEU A 91 -6.98 8.16 -1.17
N GLY A 92 -5.87 8.02 -1.91
CA GLY A 92 -5.34 9.09 -2.75
C GLY A 92 -6.29 9.45 -3.91
N LEU A 93 -6.92 8.46 -4.54
CA LEU A 93 -7.89 8.66 -5.62
C LEU A 93 -9.17 9.31 -5.12
N ILE A 94 -9.73 8.82 -4.00
CA ILE A 94 -10.90 9.42 -3.35
C ILE A 94 -10.62 10.89 -3.01
N ALA A 95 -9.46 11.18 -2.40
CA ALA A 95 -9.10 12.56 -2.07
C ALA A 95 -8.94 13.47 -3.31
N LEU A 96 -8.51 12.93 -4.45
CA LEU A 96 -8.49 13.70 -5.71
C LEU A 96 -9.89 14.00 -6.23
N GLU A 97 -10.80 13.04 -6.14
CA GLU A 97 -12.21 13.22 -6.53
C GLU A 97 -12.92 14.25 -5.63
N GLU A 98 -12.54 14.32 -4.36
CA GLU A 98 -13.00 15.32 -3.39
C GLU A 98 -12.28 16.70 -3.53
N GLU A 99 -11.51 16.91 -4.58
CA GLU A 99 -10.73 18.13 -4.83
C GLU A 99 -9.75 18.51 -3.70
N ASP A 100 -9.21 17.51 -2.97
CA ASP A 100 -8.16 17.69 -1.96
C ASP A 100 -6.80 17.09 -2.42
N PRO A 101 -6.06 17.80 -3.32
CA PRO A 101 -4.76 17.34 -3.80
C PRO A 101 -3.71 17.29 -2.69
N LYS A 102 -3.93 17.96 -1.55
CA LYS A 102 -2.99 17.95 -0.42
C LYS A 102 -3.11 16.66 0.37
N LEU A 103 -4.33 16.19 0.64
CA LEU A 103 -4.60 14.90 1.25
C LEU A 103 -4.19 13.75 0.32
N ALA A 104 -4.54 13.85 -0.96
CA ALA A 104 -4.14 12.88 -1.98
C ALA A 104 -2.61 12.71 -2.05
N ARG A 105 -1.86 13.82 -2.06
CA ARG A 105 -0.38 13.78 -1.99
C ARG A 105 0.11 13.02 -0.75
N GLY A 106 -0.57 13.16 0.38
CA GLY A 106 -0.23 12.45 1.62
C GLY A 106 -0.28 10.93 1.44
N HIS A 107 -1.38 10.42 0.87
CA HIS A 107 -1.57 8.99 0.65
C HIS A 107 -0.64 8.42 -0.43
N PHE A 108 -0.60 9.04 -1.61
CA PHE A 108 0.31 8.62 -2.68
C PHE A 108 1.78 8.71 -2.27
N GLY A 109 2.16 9.79 -1.57
CA GLY A 109 3.49 9.97 -1.01
C GLY A 109 3.86 8.87 -0.02
N ARG A 110 2.90 8.44 0.81
CA ARG A 110 3.14 7.36 1.79
C ARG A 110 3.42 6.02 1.11
N ALA A 111 2.62 5.62 0.11
CA ALA A 111 2.86 4.41 -0.67
C ALA A 111 4.22 4.45 -1.39
N TYR A 112 4.53 5.57 -2.05
CA TYR A 112 5.81 5.81 -2.71
C TYR A 112 7.00 5.64 -1.74
N GLU A 113 6.94 6.27 -0.56
CA GLU A 113 8.00 6.18 0.45
C GLU A 113 8.19 4.75 0.99
N ILE A 114 7.10 4.00 1.21
CA ILE A 114 7.17 2.60 1.66
C ILE A 114 7.93 1.76 0.63
N CYS A 115 7.60 1.90 -0.66
CA CYS A 115 8.27 1.18 -1.74
C CYS A 115 9.73 1.58 -1.87
N LEU A 116 10.05 2.87 -1.85
CA LEU A 116 11.44 3.34 -1.96
C LEU A 116 12.33 2.81 -0.84
N ARG A 117 11.86 2.83 0.41
CA ARG A 117 12.63 2.26 1.53
C ARG A 117 12.83 0.76 1.36
N THR A 118 11.84 0.07 0.79
CA THR A 118 11.92 -1.37 0.51
C THR A 118 12.96 -1.67 -0.57
N LEU A 119 12.96 -0.89 -1.66
CA LEU A 119 13.96 -0.98 -2.72
C LEU A 119 15.37 -0.67 -2.22
N GLU A 120 15.54 0.43 -1.47
CA GLU A 120 16.82 0.81 -0.87
C GLU A 120 17.38 -0.29 0.03
N SER A 121 16.52 -0.87 0.89
CA SER A 121 16.92 -1.96 1.80
C SER A 121 17.34 -3.24 1.06
N ALA A 122 16.89 -3.41 -0.19
CA ALA A 122 17.26 -4.51 -1.06
C ALA A 122 18.42 -4.18 -2.02
N GLY A 123 19.06 -3.01 -1.87
CA GLY A 123 20.18 -2.59 -2.71
C GLY A 123 19.76 -1.93 -4.02
N ASN A 124 18.57 -1.33 -4.08
CA ASN A 124 17.99 -0.67 -5.27
C ASN A 124 17.96 -1.57 -6.51
N PRO A 125 17.28 -2.73 -6.44
CA PRO A 125 17.20 -3.63 -7.58
C PRO A 125 16.41 -3.00 -8.74
N GLN A 126 16.84 -3.34 -9.96
CA GLN A 126 16.22 -2.91 -11.22
C GLN A 126 16.46 -4.00 -12.30
N PRO A 127 15.59 -4.14 -13.31
CA PRO A 127 14.35 -3.37 -13.51
C PRO A 127 13.21 -3.83 -12.58
N LEU A 128 12.23 -2.95 -12.37
CA LEU A 128 11.01 -3.14 -11.57
C LEU A 128 9.77 -2.85 -12.45
N PRO A 129 9.51 -3.64 -13.50
CA PRO A 129 8.49 -3.32 -14.50
C PRO A 129 7.07 -3.25 -13.93
N TYR A 130 6.26 -2.31 -14.42
CA TYR A 130 4.85 -2.13 -14.03
C TYR A 130 3.98 -3.36 -14.32
N GLU A 131 4.31 -4.15 -15.36
CA GLU A 131 3.50 -5.30 -15.76
C GLU A 131 3.41 -6.38 -14.67
N LEU A 132 4.39 -6.45 -13.77
CA LEU A 132 4.35 -7.34 -12.61
C LEU A 132 3.34 -6.80 -11.60
N VAL A 133 2.34 -7.62 -11.27
CA VAL A 133 1.18 -7.22 -10.46
C VAL A 133 1.59 -6.57 -9.14
N GLY A 134 2.60 -7.12 -8.46
CA GLY A 134 3.09 -6.55 -7.21
C GLY A 134 3.61 -5.11 -7.31
N ASN A 135 4.06 -4.69 -8.49
CA ASN A 135 4.62 -3.36 -8.74
C ASN A 135 3.55 -2.31 -9.06
N ARG A 136 2.33 -2.71 -9.48
CA ARG A 136 1.33 -1.75 -9.97
C ARG A 136 0.96 -0.66 -8.97
N PRO A 137 0.67 -0.97 -7.68
CA PRO A 137 0.28 0.07 -6.71
C PRO A 137 1.40 1.09 -6.47
N PHE A 138 2.66 0.70 -6.64
CA PHE A 138 3.78 1.63 -6.55
C PHE A 138 3.74 2.66 -7.68
N TYR A 139 3.57 2.23 -8.93
CA TYR A 139 3.54 3.14 -10.08
C TYR A 139 2.27 3.98 -10.13
N GLU A 140 1.13 3.43 -9.72
CA GLU A 140 -0.12 4.18 -9.58
C GLU A 140 0.00 5.27 -8.51
N ALA A 141 0.61 4.95 -7.37
CA ALA A 141 0.95 5.95 -6.36
C ALA A 141 1.92 7.01 -6.89
N VAL A 142 2.95 6.63 -7.65
CA VAL A 142 3.88 7.59 -8.26
C VAL A 142 3.15 8.53 -9.22
N LYS A 143 2.27 8.00 -10.08
CA LYS A 143 1.47 8.80 -11.01
C LYS A 143 0.59 9.81 -10.25
N GLY A 144 -0.14 9.35 -9.24
CA GLY A 144 -0.97 10.20 -8.39
C GLY A 144 -0.14 11.26 -7.66
N LEU A 145 1.03 10.89 -7.12
CA LEU A 145 1.94 11.82 -6.45
C LEU A 145 2.44 12.91 -7.39
N VAL A 146 2.88 12.55 -8.60
CA VAL A 146 3.34 13.50 -9.62
C VAL A 146 2.22 14.46 -10.00
N HIS A 147 1.01 13.94 -10.23
CA HIS A 147 -0.18 14.76 -10.50
C HIS A 147 -0.43 15.79 -9.38
N CYS A 148 -0.50 15.33 -8.12
CA CYS A 148 -0.74 16.20 -6.98
C CYS A 148 0.36 17.27 -6.81
N LEU A 149 1.63 16.91 -7.05
CA LEU A 149 2.74 17.86 -6.96
C LEU A 149 2.64 18.95 -8.03
N LEU A 150 2.26 18.59 -9.26
CA LEU A 150 2.07 19.56 -10.34
C LEU A 150 0.89 20.49 -10.07
N ASP A 151 -0.22 19.93 -9.60
CA ASP A 151 -1.43 20.70 -9.29
C ASP A 151 -1.19 21.72 -8.16
N MET A 152 -0.39 21.33 -7.16
CA MET A 152 0.04 22.22 -6.08
C MET A 152 1.21 23.16 -6.43
N GLY A 153 1.60 23.28 -7.71
CA GLY A 153 2.65 24.19 -8.14
C GLY A 153 4.06 23.80 -7.65
N ARG A 154 4.33 22.49 -7.51
CA ARG A 154 5.63 21.92 -7.09
C ARG A 154 6.33 21.13 -8.21
N PRO A 155 6.57 21.72 -9.39
CA PRO A 155 7.08 20.99 -10.56
C PRO A 155 8.48 20.40 -10.36
N LYS A 156 9.37 21.08 -9.63
CA LYS A 156 10.72 20.56 -9.33
C LYS A 156 10.67 19.23 -8.56
N MET A 157 9.78 19.14 -7.56
CA MET A 157 9.60 17.90 -6.81
C MET A 157 8.99 16.80 -7.68
N ALA A 158 8.04 17.14 -8.54
CA ALA A 158 7.47 16.18 -9.49
C ALA A 158 8.55 15.62 -10.44
N GLN A 159 9.40 16.49 -10.99
CA GLN A 159 10.53 16.09 -11.85
C GLN A 159 11.54 15.20 -11.12
N ASP A 160 11.83 15.46 -9.84
CA ASP A 160 12.73 14.63 -9.05
C ASP A 160 12.14 13.21 -8.82
N VAL A 161 10.82 13.11 -8.61
CA VAL A 161 10.12 11.83 -8.54
C VAL A 161 10.20 11.09 -9.89
N CYS A 162 9.90 11.77 -11.01
CA CYS A 162 9.99 11.20 -12.35
C CYS A 162 11.42 10.70 -12.67
N ARG A 163 12.44 11.50 -12.37
CA ARG A 163 13.85 11.12 -12.60
C ARG A 163 14.24 9.89 -11.79
N ARG A 164 13.74 9.76 -10.56
CA ARG A 164 14.06 8.64 -9.68
C ARG A 164 13.41 7.33 -10.13
N ILE A 165 12.21 7.37 -10.69
CA ILE A 165 11.46 6.17 -11.10
C ILE A 165 11.72 5.75 -12.56
N ALA A 166 12.22 6.65 -13.41
CA ALA A 166 12.50 6.35 -14.83
C ALA A 166 13.39 5.11 -15.06
N PRO A 167 14.46 4.87 -14.28
CA PRO A 167 15.29 3.67 -14.47
C PRO A 167 14.60 2.36 -14.07
N LEU A 168 13.56 2.44 -13.23
CA LEU A 168 12.89 1.26 -12.70
C LEU A 168 12.00 0.60 -13.76
N ASP A 169 11.31 1.39 -14.57
CA ASP A 169 10.58 0.91 -15.75
C ASP A 169 10.69 1.93 -16.91
N PRO A 170 11.67 1.73 -17.81
CA PRO A 170 11.88 2.63 -18.95
C PRO A 170 10.75 2.64 -19.97
N SER A 171 9.82 1.67 -19.94
CA SER A 171 8.70 1.64 -20.88
C SER A 171 7.61 2.66 -20.55
N ASP A 172 7.59 3.14 -19.29
CA ASP A 172 6.66 4.15 -18.76
C ASP A 172 5.20 3.92 -19.22
N PRO A 173 4.59 2.76 -18.93
CA PRO A 173 3.28 2.40 -19.48
C PRO A 173 2.15 3.31 -18.96
N LEU A 174 2.38 3.99 -17.83
CA LEU A 174 1.45 4.96 -17.26
C LEU A 174 1.70 6.40 -17.74
N GLY A 175 2.73 6.65 -18.55
CA GLY A 175 3.06 7.96 -19.09
C GLY A 175 3.49 8.99 -18.04
N ILE A 176 4.08 8.54 -16.92
CA ILE A 176 4.45 9.38 -15.77
C ILE A 176 5.46 10.45 -16.16
N GLN A 177 6.43 10.14 -17.03
CA GLN A 177 7.46 11.11 -17.44
C GLN A 177 6.83 12.32 -18.14
N ARG A 178 5.86 12.06 -19.03
CA ARG A 178 5.16 13.09 -19.81
C ARG A 178 4.33 14.03 -18.97
N LEU A 179 3.86 13.61 -17.79
CA LEU A 179 3.11 14.49 -16.88
C LEU A 179 3.94 15.71 -16.46
N SER A 180 5.25 15.52 -16.28
CA SER A 180 6.15 16.60 -15.85
C SER A 180 6.61 17.54 -16.97
N GLU A 181 6.29 17.22 -18.24
CA GLU A 181 6.70 17.97 -19.42
C GLU A 181 5.65 19.03 -19.85
N HIS A 182 4.40 18.93 -19.36
CA HIS A 182 3.25 19.66 -19.92
C HIS A 182 2.79 20.95 -19.18
N ARG A 183 3.63 21.55 -18.32
CA ARG A 183 3.28 22.83 -17.66
C ARG A 183 4.47 23.79 -17.65
N GLU A 184 4.72 24.43 -18.80
CA GLU A 184 5.48 25.69 -18.91
C GLU A 184 4.52 26.88 -19.04
#